data_AF-A0A545UBN7-F1
#
_entry.id   AF-A0A545UBN7-F1
#
_cell.length_a   1.000
_cell.length_b   1.000
_cell.length_c   1.000
_cell.angle_alpha   90.00
_cell.angle_beta   90.00
_cell.angle_gamma   90.00
#
_symmetry.space_group_name_H-M   'P 1'
#
loop_
_entity.id
_entity.type
_entity.pdbx_description
1 polymer ?
#
loop_
_entity_poly.entity_id
_entity_poly.type
_entity_poly.pdbx_seq_one_letter_code
_entity_poly.pdbx_strand_id
1 'polypeptide(L)'
;MSEPDKDWEALQSEWQTFQPDIQKIKKKINWVTWRMWSILAFDVVAILSYFPFLYFIVMKEDKSWIFYSWYYFLGILLIYGVYLDFKIRLPILRFQGESAKAVLQLYLKRTEAGVVIGKIGKNFCWLLLVGFWLWFTANRFLLPEDPKASSLGFLVFGTLWIGGIGVICFWYQKKKEKEQEKLQVLWQDYLD
;
A
#
# COMPACT_ATOMS: atom_id res chain seq x y z
N MET A 1 -36.36 -29.10 -22.27
CA MET A 1 -36.59 -29.20 -20.81
C MET A 1 -35.55 -30.18 -20.30
N SER A 2 -34.49 -29.71 -19.64
CA SER A 2 -33.51 -30.57 -18.97
C SER A 2 -34.22 -31.30 -17.84
N GLU A 3 -33.93 -32.59 -17.68
CA GLU A 3 -34.47 -33.41 -16.59
C GLU A 3 -33.93 -32.89 -15.25
N PRO A 4 -34.77 -32.33 -14.37
CA PRO A 4 -34.31 -31.67 -13.15
C PRO A 4 -33.54 -32.61 -12.20
N ASP A 5 -33.80 -33.92 -12.28
CA ASP A 5 -33.12 -34.93 -11.46
C ASP A 5 -31.65 -35.16 -11.87
N LYS A 6 -31.32 -34.98 -13.17
CA LYS A 6 -29.93 -35.07 -13.65
C LYS A 6 -29.10 -33.85 -13.25
N ASP A 7 -29.71 -32.67 -13.19
CA ASP A 7 -29.07 -31.48 -12.65
C ASP A 7 -28.85 -31.63 -11.15
N TRP A 8 -29.77 -32.28 -10.41
CA TRP A 8 -29.62 -32.50 -8.97
C TRP A 8 -28.51 -33.49 -8.62
N GLU A 9 -28.40 -34.60 -9.34
CA GLU A 9 -27.30 -35.56 -9.14
C GLU A 9 -25.93 -34.96 -9.51
N ALA A 10 -25.87 -34.16 -10.57
CA ALA A 10 -24.66 -33.45 -10.97
C ALA A 10 -24.25 -32.40 -9.91
N LEU A 11 -25.21 -31.62 -9.41
CA LEU A 11 -24.99 -30.63 -8.35
C LEU A 11 -24.61 -31.29 -7.02
N GLN A 12 -25.22 -32.42 -6.67
CA GLN A 12 -24.89 -33.17 -5.47
C GLN A 12 -23.50 -33.81 -5.56
N SER A 13 -23.13 -34.32 -6.73
CA SER A 13 -21.78 -34.82 -7.03
C SER A 13 -20.74 -33.69 -6.95
N GLU A 14 -21.01 -32.54 -7.57
CA GLU A 14 -20.15 -31.35 -7.47
C GLU A 14 -20.02 -30.90 -6.03
N TRP A 15 -21.11 -30.82 -5.27
CA TRP A 15 -21.10 -30.37 -3.87
C TRP A 15 -20.33 -31.34 -2.95
N GLN A 16 -20.46 -32.65 -3.18
CA GLN A 16 -19.72 -33.67 -2.41
C GLN A 16 -18.24 -33.77 -2.82
N THR A 17 -17.89 -33.43 -4.06
CA THR A 17 -16.49 -33.39 -4.52
C THR A 17 -15.81 -32.04 -4.31
N PHE A 18 -16.57 -30.96 -4.08
CA PHE A 18 -16.05 -29.64 -3.78
C PHE A 18 -15.55 -29.58 -2.33
N GLN A 19 -14.46 -30.26 -2.04
CA GLN A 19 -13.64 -29.95 -0.87
C GLN A 19 -12.74 -28.78 -1.25
N PRO A 20 -13.05 -27.54 -0.83
CA PRO A 20 -12.13 -26.44 -1.04
C PRO A 20 -10.78 -26.83 -0.45
N ASP A 21 -9.72 -26.73 -1.23
CA ASP A 21 -8.38 -27.12 -0.81
C ASP A 21 -7.89 -26.21 0.34
N ILE A 22 -8.23 -26.62 1.57
CA ILE A 22 -7.99 -25.87 2.81
C ILE A 22 -6.49 -25.60 2.96
N GLN A 23 -5.63 -26.51 2.50
CA GLN A 23 -4.18 -26.32 2.53
C GLN A 23 -3.73 -25.19 1.61
N LYS A 24 -4.25 -25.12 0.38
CA LYS A 24 -3.97 -23.99 -0.53
C LYS A 24 -4.46 -22.66 0.03
N ILE A 25 -5.66 -22.63 0.60
CA ILE A 25 -6.23 -21.42 1.22
C ILE A 25 -5.35 -20.96 2.40
N LYS A 26 -4.98 -21.88 3.29
CA LYS A 26 -4.09 -21.61 4.43
C LYS A 26 -2.71 -21.11 3.98
N LYS A 27 -2.11 -21.74 2.96
CA LYS A 27 -0.82 -21.29 2.40
C LYS A 27 -0.91 -19.87 1.83
N LYS A 28 -1.98 -19.54 1.11
CA LYS A 28 -2.21 -18.19 0.57
C LYS A 28 -2.40 -17.16 1.67
N ILE A 29 -3.18 -17.49 2.71
CA ILE A 29 -3.40 -16.61 3.86
C ILE A 29 -2.08 -16.36 4.60
N ASN A 30 -1.30 -17.40 4.86
CA ASN A 30 0.00 -17.30 5.53
C ASN A 30 0.99 -16.45 4.73
N TRP A 31 1.09 -16.67 3.42
CA TRP A 31 1.95 -15.89 2.54
C TRP A 31 1.62 -14.40 2.56
N VAL A 32 0.33 -14.07 2.46
CA VAL A 32 -0.15 -12.67 2.51
C VAL A 32 0.12 -12.05 3.88
N THR A 33 -0.03 -12.82 4.95
CA THR A 33 0.23 -12.37 6.33
C THR A 33 1.71 -12.08 6.54
N TRP A 34 2.59 -12.96 6.08
CA TRP A 34 4.04 -12.73 6.07
C TRP A 34 4.41 -11.47 5.30
N ARG A 35 3.84 -11.25 4.11
CA ARG A 35 4.08 -10.02 3.34
C ARG A 35 3.68 -8.76 4.13
N MET A 36 2.57 -8.79 4.86
CA MET A 36 2.16 -7.64 5.68
C MET A 36 3.14 -7.38 6.84
N TRP A 37 3.62 -8.42 7.50
CA TRP A 37 4.67 -8.31 8.51
C TRP A 37 5.97 -7.75 7.95
N SER A 38 6.40 -8.24 6.78
CA SER A 38 7.60 -7.74 6.12
C SER A 38 7.50 -6.25 5.76
N ILE A 39 6.34 -5.78 5.32
CA ILE A 39 6.12 -4.35 5.05
C ILE A 39 6.26 -3.53 6.34
N LEU A 40 5.58 -3.93 7.43
CA LEU A 40 5.68 -3.22 8.70
C LEU A 40 7.10 -3.23 9.29
N ALA A 41 7.83 -4.34 9.15
CA ALA A 41 9.22 -4.43 9.57
C ALA A 41 10.10 -3.47 8.77
N PHE A 42 9.88 -3.39 7.45
CA PHE A 42 10.57 -2.44 6.59
C PHE A 42 10.27 -0.98 6.99
N ASP A 43 9.01 -0.67 7.32
CA ASP A 43 8.61 0.66 7.77
C ASP A 43 9.35 1.10 9.04
N VAL A 44 9.52 0.18 10.00
CA VAL A 44 10.30 0.43 11.22
C VAL A 44 11.78 0.66 10.89
N VAL A 45 12.37 -0.19 10.06
CA VAL A 45 13.77 -0.03 9.63
C VAL A 45 13.97 1.29 8.89
N ALA A 46 13.04 1.68 8.02
CA ALA A 46 13.08 2.94 7.30
C ALA A 46 13.14 4.13 8.27
N ILE A 47 12.26 4.18 9.27
CA ILE A 47 12.28 5.22 10.31
C ILE A 47 13.60 5.21 11.09
N LEU A 48 14.03 4.04 11.57
CA LEU A 48 15.24 3.93 12.38
C LEU A 48 16.49 4.34 11.60
N SER A 49 16.54 4.04 10.30
CA SER A 49 17.64 4.46 9.42
C SER A 49 17.59 5.94 9.04
N TYR A 50 16.39 6.53 9.04
CA TYR A 50 16.18 7.93 8.64
C TYR A 50 16.76 8.91 9.67
N PHE A 51 16.62 8.63 10.97
CA PHE A 51 17.12 9.55 12.01
C PHE A 51 18.65 9.74 11.98
N PRO A 52 19.49 8.68 11.94
CA PRO A 52 20.93 8.83 11.76
C PRO A 52 21.30 9.53 10.44
N PHE A 53 20.58 9.24 9.36
CA PHE A 53 20.78 9.89 8.07
C PHE A 53 20.51 11.40 8.15
N LEU A 54 19.41 11.80 8.78
CA LEU A 54 19.05 13.20 8.97
C LEU A 54 20.08 13.91 9.85
N TYR A 55 20.53 13.27 10.93
CA TYR A 55 21.60 13.79 11.79
C TYR A 55 22.91 14.02 11.00
N PHE A 56 23.32 13.04 10.18
CA PHE A 56 24.52 13.17 9.35
C PHE A 56 24.41 14.30 8.32
N ILE A 57 23.23 14.50 7.73
CA ILE A 57 23.00 15.59 6.79
C ILE A 57 23.07 16.94 7.47
N VAL A 58 22.44 17.10 8.64
CA VAL A 58 22.41 18.38 9.37
C VAL A 58 23.79 18.76 9.89
N MET A 59 24.62 17.77 10.28
CA MET A 59 26.00 18.01 10.73
C MET A 59 26.95 18.45 9.61
N LYS A 60 26.58 18.31 8.35
CA LYS A 60 27.32 18.92 7.24
C LYS A 60 26.86 20.37 7.09
N GLU A 61 27.59 21.30 7.72
CA GLU A 61 27.25 22.73 7.85
C GLU A 61 27.22 23.52 6.51
N ASP A 62 27.58 22.92 5.38
CA ASP A 62 27.78 23.63 4.11
C ASP A 62 26.50 23.81 3.27
N LYS A 63 25.31 23.60 3.82
CA LYS A 63 24.06 23.63 3.05
C LYS A 63 23.05 24.65 3.58
N SER A 64 22.24 25.16 2.67
CA SER A 64 21.20 26.16 2.97
C SER A 64 20.04 25.56 3.75
N TRP A 65 19.29 26.41 4.46
CA TRP A 65 18.06 25.99 5.15
C TRP A 65 17.00 25.40 4.20
N ILE A 66 16.96 25.86 2.94
CA ILE A 66 16.07 25.30 1.91
C ILE A 66 16.46 23.86 1.61
N PHE A 67 17.76 23.54 1.53
CA PHE A 67 18.18 22.16 1.33
C PHE A 67 17.67 21.24 2.46
N TYR A 68 17.81 21.66 3.72
CA TYR A 68 17.35 20.87 4.86
C TYR A 68 15.82 20.76 4.94
N SER A 69 15.07 21.77 4.50
CA SER A 69 13.60 21.76 4.58
C SER A 69 12.98 20.58 3.80
N TRP A 70 13.61 20.13 2.71
CA TRP A 70 13.18 18.93 1.99
C TRP A 70 13.30 17.67 2.83
N TYR A 71 14.41 17.50 3.55
CA TYR A 71 14.63 16.33 4.40
C TYR A 71 13.73 16.37 5.65
N TYR A 72 13.48 17.54 6.23
CA TYR A 72 12.50 17.64 7.31
C TYR A 72 11.08 17.31 6.84
N PHE A 73 10.68 17.83 5.68
CA PHE A 73 9.39 17.52 5.07
C PHE A 73 9.23 16.02 4.78
N LEU A 74 10.25 15.39 4.18
CA LEU A 74 10.28 13.94 3.97
C LEU A 74 10.19 13.15 5.27
N GLY A 75 10.85 13.62 6.34
CA GLY A 75 10.80 12.98 7.65
C GLY A 75 9.40 12.98 8.26
N ILE A 76 8.71 14.13 8.23
CA ILE A 76 7.33 14.24 8.70
C ILE A 76 6.42 13.30 7.90
N LEU A 77 6.57 13.30 6.57
CA LEU A 77 5.80 12.44 5.69
C LEU A 77 6.08 10.95 5.93
N LEU A 78 7.34 10.56 6.18
CA LEU A 78 7.73 9.19 6.49
C LEU A 78 7.06 8.72 7.78
N ILE A 79 7.18 9.49 8.87
CA ILE A 79 6.56 9.15 10.17
C ILE A 79 5.05 9.01 10.02
N TYR A 80 4.41 9.95 9.32
CA TYR A 80 2.98 9.92 9.07
C TYR A 80 2.56 8.71 8.21
N GLY A 81 3.32 8.40 7.16
CA GLY A 81 3.09 7.24 6.29
C GLY A 81 3.13 5.92 7.08
N VAL A 82 4.18 5.73 7.87
CA VAL A 82 4.31 4.54 8.72
C VAL A 82 3.19 4.45 9.75
N TYR A 83 2.83 5.57 10.40
CA TYR A 83 1.69 5.59 11.30
C TYR A 83 0.40 5.08 10.63
N LEU A 84 0.14 5.50 9.39
CA LEU A 84 -1.02 5.03 8.63
C LEU A 84 -0.91 3.54 8.26
N ASP A 85 0.26 3.06 7.86
CA ASP A 85 0.47 1.64 7.55
C ASP A 85 0.20 0.75 8.78
N PHE A 86 0.69 1.14 9.96
CA PHE A 86 0.38 0.46 11.21
C PHE A 86 -1.12 0.52 11.53
N LYS A 87 -1.73 1.70 11.41
CA LYS A 87 -3.17 1.89 11.69
C LYS A 87 -4.05 0.98 10.83
N ILE A 88 -3.68 0.75 9.58
CA ILE A 88 -4.47 -0.05 8.62
C ILE A 88 -4.18 -1.54 8.75
N ARG A 89 -2.91 -1.94 8.89
CA ARG A 89 -2.50 -3.36 8.83
C ARG A 89 -2.59 -4.07 10.17
N LEU A 90 -2.37 -3.38 11.29
CA LEU A 90 -2.36 -4.00 12.62
C LEU A 90 -3.70 -4.66 13.01
N PRO A 91 -4.89 -4.07 12.73
CA PRO A 91 -6.17 -4.71 13.01
C PRO A 91 -6.38 -6.01 12.23
N ILE A 92 -5.84 -6.10 11.00
CA ILE A 92 -5.94 -7.28 10.14
C ILE A 92 -5.04 -8.40 10.67
N LEU A 93 -3.85 -8.06 11.17
CA LEU A 93 -2.91 -9.02 11.73
C LEU A 93 -3.40 -9.64 13.05
N ARG A 94 -4.22 -8.92 13.81
CA ARG A 94 -4.83 -9.39 15.06
C ARG A 94 -6.07 -10.26 14.87
N PHE A 95 -6.50 -10.48 13.63
CA PHE A 95 -7.71 -11.27 13.37
C PHE A 95 -7.44 -12.76 13.62
N GLN A 96 -8.15 -13.33 14.59
CA GLN A 96 -8.08 -14.75 14.94
C GLN A 96 -9.47 -15.37 14.74
N GLY A 97 -9.63 -16.15 13.67
CA GLY A 97 -10.87 -16.85 13.40
C GLY A 97 -10.65 -17.94 12.38
N GLU A 98 -11.01 -19.18 12.73
CA GLU A 98 -10.75 -20.38 11.93
C GLU A 98 -11.97 -20.84 11.11
N SER A 99 -13.15 -20.27 11.34
CA SER A 99 -14.36 -20.62 10.59
C SER A 99 -14.34 -20.03 9.18
N ALA A 100 -15.03 -20.68 8.22
CA ALA A 100 -15.14 -20.20 6.83
C ALA A 100 -15.69 -18.76 6.76
N LYS A 101 -16.68 -18.44 7.61
CA LYS A 101 -17.24 -17.09 7.75
C LYS A 101 -16.19 -16.08 8.24
N ALA A 102 -15.36 -16.45 9.20
CA ALA A 102 -14.29 -15.60 9.70
C ALA A 102 -13.19 -15.38 8.64
N VAL A 103 -12.83 -16.42 7.88
CA VAL A 103 -11.87 -16.33 6.78
C VAL A 103 -12.36 -15.39 5.68
N LEU A 104 -13.65 -15.45 5.34
CA LEU A 104 -14.22 -14.56 4.32
C LEU A 104 -14.29 -13.10 4.79
N GLN A 105 -14.69 -12.87 6.05
CA GLN A 105 -14.65 -11.54 6.66
C GLN A 105 -13.24 -10.95 6.71
N LEU A 106 -12.24 -11.77 7.01
CA LEU A 106 -10.84 -11.38 6.94
C LEU A 106 -10.44 -10.97 5.52
N TYR A 107 -10.90 -11.71 4.50
CA TYR A 107 -10.61 -11.41 3.10
C TYR A 107 -11.27 -10.11 2.62
N LEU A 108 -12.50 -9.84 3.07
CA LEU A 108 -13.21 -8.57 2.84
C LEU A 108 -12.47 -7.39 3.47
N LYS A 109 -12.19 -7.46 4.79
CA LYS A 109 -11.43 -6.41 5.51
C LYS A 109 -10.06 -6.16 4.90
N ARG A 110 -9.39 -7.22 4.43
CA ARG A 110 -8.10 -7.10 3.72
C ARG A 110 -8.21 -6.38 2.40
N THR A 111 -9.25 -6.66 1.64
CA THR A 111 -9.46 -6.02 0.33
C THR A 111 -9.81 -4.55 0.50
N GLU A 112 -10.68 -4.23 1.46
CA GLU A 112 -11.02 -2.85 1.84
C GLU A 112 -9.78 -2.07 2.28
N ALA A 113 -8.97 -2.64 3.18
CA ALA A 113 -7.71 -2.03 3.57
C ALA A 113 -6.75 -1.83 2.37
N GLY A 114 -6.74 -2.77 1.42
CA GLY A 114 -6.00 -2.64 0.16
C GLY A 114 -6.45 -1.43 -0.67
N VAL A 115 -7.75 -1.17 -0.76
CA VAL A 115 -8.30 0.03 -1.41
C VAL A 115 -7.85 1.29 -0.67
N VAL A 116 -7.97 1.31 0.65
CA VAL A 116 -7.56 2.44 1.49
C VAL A 116 -6.07 2.73 1.34
N ILE A 117 -5.21 1.71 1.37
CA ILE A 117 -3.76 1.84 1.16
C ILE A 117 -3.48 2.42 -0.24
N GLY A 118 -4.13 1.90 -1.29
CA GLY A 118 -3.95 2.41 -2.64
C GLY A 118 -4.34 3.89 -2.77
N LYS A 119 -5.47 4.28 -2.18
CA LYS A 119 -5.97 5.66 -2.16
C LYS A 119 -5.03 6.60 -1.41
N ILE A 120 -4.60 6.21 -0.21
CA ILE A 120 -3.67 6.99 0.61
C ILE A 120 -2.32 7.11 -0.10
N GLY A 121 -1.77 6.00 -0.60
CA GLY A 121 -0.48 6.00 -1.31
C GLY A 121 -0.50 6.90 -2.55
N LYS A 122 -1.59 6.86 -3.33
CA LYS A 122 -1.77 7.77 -4.48
C LYS A 122 -1.79 9.24 -4.05
N ASN A 123 -2.60 9.58 -3.05
CA ASN A 123 -2.72 10.96 -2.57
C ASN A 123 -1.39 11.45 -1.96
N PHE A 124 -0.69 10.57 -1.25
CA PHE A 124 0.63 10.83 -0.70
C PHE A 124 1.65 11.13 -1.80
N CYS A 125 1.68 10.34 -2.88
CA CYS A 125 2.57 10.59 -4.01
C CYS A 125 2.27 11.93 -4.69
N TRP A 126 0.99 12.29 -4.86
CA TRP A 126 0.64 13.60 -5.42
C TRP A 126 1.05 14.76 -4.52
N LEU A 127 0.83 14.66 -3.21
CA LEU A 127 1.27 15.67 -2.26
C LEU A 127 2.80 15.79 -2.26
N LEU A 128 3.50 14.67 -2.29
CA LEU A 128 4.96 14.62 -2.38
C LEU A 128 5.46 15.26 -3.69
N LEU A 129 4.78 15.03 -4.81
CA LEU A 129 5.14 15.61 -6.10
C LEU A 129 4.97 17.14 -6.10
N VAL A 130 3.85 17.63 -5.57
CA VAL A 130 3.62 19.08 -5.41
C VAL A 130 4.68 19.69 -4.50
N GLY A 131 4.94 19.06 -3.35
CA GLY A 131 6.00 19.49 -2.43
C GLY A 131 7.39 19.49 -3.11
N PHE A 132 7.70 18.48 -3.90
CA PHE A 132 8.94 18.37 -4.66
C PHE A 132 9.09 19.50 -5.67
N TRP A 133 8.05 19.80 -6.45
CA TRP A 133 8.10 20.89 -7.44
C TRP A 133 8.22 22.26 -6.79
N LEU A 134 7.50 22.51 -5.68
CA LEU A 134 7.63 23.74 -4.91
C LEU A 134 9.04 23.90 -4.36
N TRP A 135 9.57 22.84 -3.74
CA TRP A 135 10.93 22.83 -3.21
C TRP A 135 11.98 23.02 -4.31
N PHE A 136 11.87 22.30 -5.44
CA PHE A 136 12.81 22.40 -6.55
C PHE A 136 12.82 23.81 -7.16
N THR A 137 11.63 24.39 -7.34
CA THR A 137 11.48 25.77 -7.82
C THR A 137 12.12 26.76 -6.85
N ALA A 138 11.80 26.66 -5.55
CA ALA A 138 12.41 27.51 -4.52
C ALA A 138 13.93 27.36 -4.47
N ASN A 139 14.45 26.13 -4.53
CA ASN A 139 15.88 25.87 -4.55
C ASN A 139 16.55 26.51 -5.78
N ARG A 140 15.96 26.36 -6.97
CA ARG A 140 16.52 26.90 -8.21
C ARG A 140 16.53 28.43 -8.28
N PHE A 141 15.51 29.09 -7.74
CA PHE A 141 15.40 30.56 -7.80
C PHE A 141 16.08 31.28 -6.63
N LEU A 142 16.03 30.70 -5.43
CA LEU A 142 16.59 31.33 -4.22
C LEU A 142 18.04 30.93 -3.96
N LEU A 143 18.51 29.82 -4.54
CA LEU A 143 19.86 29.29 -4.33
C LEU A 143 20.47 28.75 -5.65
N PRO A 144 20.75 29.64 -6.61
CA PRO A 144 21.26 29.25 -7.93
C PRO A 144 22.65 28.57 -7.89
N GLU A 145 23.34 28.60 -6.74
CA GLU A 145 24.70 28.07 -6.56
C GLU A 145 24.78 26.56 -6.24
N ASP A 146 23.66 25.82 -6.13
CA ASP A 146 23.68 24.36 -5.99
C ASP A 146 23.38 23.65 -7.34
N PRO A 147 24.39 23.42 -8.20
CA PRO A 147 24.19 22.95 -9.57
C PRO A 147 23.66 21.52 -9.67
N LYS A 148 23.83 20.70 -8.63
CA LYS A 148 23.36 19.31 -8.62
C LYS A 148 21.88 19.22 -8.25
N ALA A 149 21.47 19.90 -7.18
CA ALA A 149 20.09 19.92 -6.70
C ALA A 149 19.15 20.70 -7.64
N SER A 150 19.67 21.68 -8.38
CA SER A 150 18.93 22.48 -9.37
C SER A 150 19.02 21.95 -10.80
N SER A 151 19.61 20.76 -10.99
CA SER A 151 19.78 20.16 -12.32
C SER A 151 18.46 19.68 -12.91
N LEU A 152 18.30 19.84 -14.23
CA LEU A 152 17.11 19.39 -14.94
C LEU A 152 16.96 17.85 -14.88
N GLY A 153 18.08 17.13 -14.83
CA GLY A 153 18.09 15.68 -14.62
C GLY A 153 17.49 15.26 -13.27
N PHE A 154 17.76 16.00 -12.20
CA PHE A 154 17.18 15.74 -10.88
C PHE A 154 15.66 15.98 -10.87
N LEU A 155 15.19 17.04 -11.52
CA LEU A 155 13.74 17.31 -11.67
C LEU A 155 13.04 16.19 -12.43
N VAL A 156 13.58 15.77 -13.57
CA VAL A 156 13.00 14.71 -14.41
C VAL A 156 12.97 13.39 -13.64
N PHE A 157 14.09 13.01 -13.02
CA PHE A 157 14.17 11.80 -12.24
C PHE A 157 13.19 11.81 -11.06
N GLY A 158 13.16 12.87 -10.26
CA GLY A 158 12.25 13.00 -9.11
C GLY A 158 10.78 12.96 -9.52
N THR A 159 10.43 13.66 -10.61
CA THR A 159 9.05 13.67 -11.15
C THR A 159 8.63 12.29 -11.64
N LEU A 160 9.48 11.61 -12.42
CA LEU A 160 9.18 10.26 -12.93
C LEU A 160 9.12 9.23 -11.80
N TRP A 161 10.01 9.34 -10.81
CA TRP A 161 10.03 8.42 -9.67
C TRP A 161 8.77 8.56 -8.82
N ILE A 162 8.46 9.77 -8.36
CA ILE A 162 7.29 10.03 -7.52
C ILE A 162 5.99 9.77 -8.30
N GLY A 163 5.91 10.28 -9.53
CA GLY A 163 4.75 10.08 -10.41
C GLY A 163 4.52 8.62 -10.76
N GLY A 164 5.59 7.87 -11.08
CA GLY A 164 5.53 6.45 -11.40
C GLY A 164 4.99 5.62 -10.23
N ILE A 165 5.47 5.87 -9.01
CA ILE A 165 4.92 5.22 -7.81
C ILE A 165 3.44 5.61 -7.62
N GLY A 166 3.08 6.88 -7.83
CA GLY A 166 1.70 7.33 -7.77
C GLY A 166 0.76 6.60 -8.73
N VAL A 167 1.21 6.36 -9.98
CA VAL A 167 0.48 5.57 -10.98
C VAL A 167 0.32 4.12 -10.53
N ILE A 168 1.38 3.51 -9.98
CA ILE A 168 1.31 2.14 -9.44
C ILE A 168 0.29 2.07 -8.29
N CYS A 169 0.28 3.06 -7.38
CA CYS A 169 -0.71 3.14 -6.30
C CYS A 169 -2.14 3.28 -6.84
N PHE A 170 -2.35 4.11 -7.86
CA PHE A 170 -3.66 4.25 -8.51
C PHE A 170 -4.12 2.96 -9.16
N TRP A 171 -3.23 2.28 -9.90
CA TRP A 171 -3.54 1.00 -10.52
C TRP A 171 -3.86 -0.07 -9.46
N TYR A 172 -3.10 -0.12 -8.38
CA TYR A 172 -3.35 -1.01 -7.25
C TYR A 172 -4.69 -0.73 -6.59
N GLN A 173 -5.03 0.54 -6.35
CA GLN A 173 -6.35 0.95 -5.85
C GLN A 173 -7.46 0.41 -6.74
N LYS A 174 -7.38 0.66 -8.06
CA LYS A 174 -8.38 0.21 -9.04
C LYS A 174 -8.52 -1.31 -9.10
N LYS A 175 -7.41 -2.03 -8.99
CA LYS A 175 -7.42 -3.50 -8.91
C LYS A 175 -8.17 -3.97 -7.65
N LYS A 176 -7.94 -3.33 -6.50
CA LYS A 176 -8.57 -3.71 -5.24
C LYS A 176 -10.04 -3.33 -5.16
N GLU A 177 -10.45 -2.21 -5.76
CA GLU A 177 -11.87 -1.85 -5.89
C GLU A 177 -12.64 -2.94 -6.64
N LYS A 178 -12.11 -3.41 -7.78
CA LYS A 178 -12.72 -4.51 -8.56
C LYS A 178 -12.77 -5.84 -7.80
N GLU A 179 -11.73 -6.15 -7.01
CA GLU A 179 -11.74 -7.34 -6.16
C GLU A 179 -12.79 -7.23 -5.04
N GLN A 180 -12.97 -6.03 -4.48
CA GLN A 180 -13.95 -5.78 -3.42
C GLN A 180 -15.38 -5.93 -3.92
N GLU A 181 -15.71 -5.35 -5.08
CA GLU A 181 -17.04 -5.47 -5.70
C GLU A 181 -17.43 -6.95 -5.89
N LYS A 182 -16.52 -7.76 -6.46
CA LYS A 182 -16.76 -9.20 -6.66
C LYS A 182 -16.98 -9.96 -5.35
N LEU A 183 -16.23 -9.62 -4.31
CA LEU A 183 -16.35 -10.26 -3.00
C LEU A 183 -17.63 -9.85 -2.27
N GLN A 184 -18.12 -8.63 -2.48
CA GLN A 184 -19.39 -8.17 -1.91
C GLN A 184 -20.58 -8.90 -2.52
N VAL A 185 -20.58 -9.09 -3.84
CA VAL A 185 -21.61 -9.89 -4.54
C VAL A 185 -21.62 -11.33 -4.00
N LEU A 186 -20.46 -11.98 -3.97
CA LEU A 186 -20.33 -13.35 -3.44
C LEU A 186 -20.72 -13.48 -1.96
N TRP A 187 -20.62 -12.40 -1.17
CA TRP A 187 -21.03 -12.42 0.23
C TRP A 187 -22.53 -12.28 0.41
N GLN A 188 -23.20 -11.50 -0.45
CA GLN A 188 -24.65 -11.40 -0.48
C GLN A 188 -25.26 -12.76 -0.85
N ASP A 189 -24.74 -13.40 -1.91
CA ASP A 189 -25.17 -14.73 -2.37
C ASP A 189 -24.93 -15.85 -1.33
N TYR A 190 -24.10 -15.63 -0.30
CA TYR A 190 -23.81 -16.61 0.75
C TYR A 190 -24.62 -16.39 2.03
N LEU A 191 -25.31 -15.25 2.15
CA LEU A 191 -26.17 -14.91 3.28
C LEU A 191 -27.67 -15.07 2.96
N ASP A 192 -28.03 -15.00 1.68
CA ASP A 192 -29.35 -15.35 1.15
C ASP A 192 -29.47 -16.87 0.91
#